data_AF-A0A916I1Y4-F1
#
_entry.id   AF-A0A916I1Y4-F1
#
_cell.length_a   1.000
_cell.length_b   1.000
_cell.length_c   1.000
_cell.angle_alpha   90.00
_cell.angle_beta   90.00
_cell.angle_gamma   90.00
#
_symmetry.space_group_name_H-M   'P 1'
#
loop_
_entity.id
_entity.type
_entity.pdbx_description
1 polymer ?
#
loop_
_entity_poly.entity_id
_entity_poly.type
_entity_poly.pdbx_seq_one_letter_code
_entity_poly.pdbx_strand_id
1 'polypeptide(L)' 'MEIVECRSDTEYAERPLSLLWEGSRQEIAEIFARWRGPGEKGFRVKTVNGMAFEITYQEVSDDWHVQPL' A
#
# COMPACT_ATOMS: atom_id res chain seq x y z
N MET A 1 1.45 14.65 3.69
CA MET A 1 0.31 14.10 2.94
C MET A 1 0.49 12.61 2.96
N GLU A 2 -0.28 11.91 3.79
CA GLU A 2 -0.16 10.45 3.94
C GLU A 2 -0.74 9.79 2.68
N ILE A 3 0.10 9.10 1.93
CA ILE A 3 -0.23 8.49 0.61
C ILE A 3 -1.05 7.20 0.80
N VAL A 4 -0.93 6.56 1.96
CA VAL A 4 -1.52 5.25 2.27
C VAL A 4 -2.13 5.27 3.65
N GLU A 5 -3.42 4.96 3.76
CA GLU A 5 -4.09 4.80 5.05
C GLU A 5 -3.91 3.35 5.54
N CYS A 6 -3.21 3.18 6.66
CA CYS A 6 -3.07 1.92 7.37
C CYS A 6 -3.90 1.93 8.65
N ARG A 7 -4.68 0.87 8.91
CA ARG A 7 -5.35 0.70 10.20
C ARG A 7 -4.38 0.09 11.22
N SER A 8 -4.02 0.84 12.25
CA SER A 8 -3.19 0.38 13.36
C SER A 8 -4.02 -0.35 14.42
N ASP A 9 -4.54 -1.52 14.08
CA ASP A 9 -5.05 -2.45 15.09
C ASP A 9 -3.93 -3.44 15.42
N THR A 10 -3.19 -3.14 16.49
CA THR A 10 -2.24 -4.01 17.22
C THR A 10 -0.88 -4.35 16.60
N GLU A 11 -0.71 -4.43 15.27
CA GLU A 11 0.60 -4.61 14.63
C GLU A 11 0.78 -3.63 13.45
N TYR A 12 1.87 -2.86 13.49
CA TYR A 12 2.13 -1.74 12.59
C TYR A 12 2.25 -2.21 11.13
N ALA A 13 1.32 -1.74 10.27
CA ALA A 13 1.34 -1.85 8.82
C ALA A 13 1.17 -3.25 8.19
N GLU A 14 0.08 -3.97 8.51
CA GLU A 14 -0.20 -5.25 7.84
C GLU A 14 -1.15 -5.19 6.65
N ARG A 15 -2.03 -4.18 6.53
CA ARG A 15 -2.98 -4.09 5.40
C ARG A 15 -3.24 -2.64 4.98
N PRO A 16 -2.73 -2.18 3.82
CA PRO A 16 -3.19 -0.93 3.24
C PRO A 16 -4.68 -1.07 2.90
N LEU A 17 -5.51 -0.12 3.36
CA LEU A 17 -6.96 -0.12 3.12
C LEU A 17 -7.34 0.73 1.91
N SER A 18 -6.64 1.86 1.76
CA SER A 18 -6.83 2.77 0.65
C SER A 18 -5.54 3.54 0.38
N LEU A 19 -5.36 3.88 -0.88
CA LEU A 19 -4.22 4.67 -1.37
C LEU A 19 -4.75 5.93 -2.06
N LEU A 20 -4.03 7.04 -1.94
CA LEU A 20 -4.33 8.26 -2.68
C LEU A 20 -3.54 8.24 -3.99
N TRP A 21 -4.24 8.13 -5.12
CA TRP A 21 -3.63 8.09 -6.46
C TRP A 21 -4.26 9.16 -7.36
N GLU A 22 -3.45 10.00 -7.98
CA GLU A 22 -3.89 11.10 -8.87
C GLU A 22 -4.99 11.99 -8.23
N GLY A 23 -4.87 12.27 -6.93
CA GLY A 23 -5.84 13.07 -6.18
C GLY A 23 -7.16 12.36 -5.88
N SER A 24 -7.28 11.07 -6.21
CA SER A 24 -8.44 10.23 -5.94
C SER A 24 -8.11 9.09 -4.99
N ARG A 25 -8.93 8.90 -3.96
CA ARG A 25 -8.79 7.77 -3.03
C ARG A 25 -9.21 6.48 -3.74
N GLN A 26 -8.30 5.52 -3.83
CA GLN A 26 -8.56 4.18 -4.33
C GLN A 26 -8.69 3.22 -3.16
N GLU A 27 -9.87 2.60 -3.03
CA GLU A 27 -10.11 1.56 -2.04
C GLU A 27 -9.53 0.24 -2.54
N ILE A 28 -8.76 -0.43 -1.67
CA ILE A 28 -8.14 -1.72 -1.96
C ILE A 28 -9.19 -2.81 -1.74
N ALA A 29 -9.53 -3.52 -2.80
CA ALA A 29 -10.45 -4.65 -2.78
C ALA A 29 -9.73 -5.94 -2.31
N GLU A 30 -8.52 -6.16 -2.79
CA GLU A 30 -7.76 -7.39 -2.50
C GLU A 30 -6.25 -7.13 -2.48
N ILE A 31 -5.54 -7.82 -1.58
CA ILE A 31 -4.08 -7.91 -1.61
C ILE A 31 -3.72 -9.29 -2.14
N PHE A 32 -3.18 -9.36 -3.35
CA PHE A 32 -2.91 -10.63 -4.03
C PHE A 32 -1.42 -11.04 -3.97
N ALA A 33 -0.53 -10.12 -3.60
CA ALA A 33 0.85 -10.48 -3.26
C ALA A 33 1.37 -9.61 -2.12
N ARG A 34 2.27 -10.17 -1.32
CA ARG A 34 3.00 -9.47 -0.26
C ARG A 34 4.42 -10.01 -0.17
N TRP A 35 5.38 -9.13 0.06
CA TRP A 35 6.77 -9.50 0.30
C TRP A 35 7.40 -8.57 1.34
N ARG A 36 8.45 -9.06 1.97
CA ARG A 36 9.29 -8.29 2.89
C ARG A 36 10.73 -8.46 2.43
N GLY A 37 11.36 -7.34 2.09
CA GLY A 37 12.79 -7.25 1.82
C GLY A 37 13.54 -6.77 3.05
N PRO A 38 14.88 -6.75 3.01
CA PRO A 38 15.69 -6.13 4.05
C PRO A 38 15.45 -4.61 4.06
N GLY A 39 14.64 -4.13 5.01
CA GLY A 39 14.33 -2.71 5.17
C GLY A 39 13.16 -2.20 4.31
N GLU A 40 12.39 -3.10 3.70
CA GLU A 40 11.21 -2.73 2.91
C GLU A 40 10.08 -3.75 3.02
N LYS A 41 8.85 -3.28 2.89
CA LYS A 41 7.64 -4.10 2.81
C LYS A 41 6.90 -3.76 1.53
N GLY A 42 6.64 -4.76 0.70
CA GLY A 42 5.92 -4.59 -0.54
C GLY A 42 4.60 -5.34 -0.58
N PHE A 43 3.61 -4.75 -1.24
CA PHE A 43 2.25 -5.25 -1.37
C PHE A 43 1.79 -5.04 -2.80
N ARG A 44 1.17 -6.04 -3.41
CA ARG A 44 0.37 -5.86 -4.63
C ARG A 44 -1.08 -5.94 -4.29
N VAL A 45 -1.78 -4.88 -4.66
CA VAL A 45 -3.16 -4.66 -4.33
C VAL A 45 -3.97 -4.45 -5.58
N LYS A 46 -5.21 -4.90 -5.55
CA LYS A 46 -6.21 -4.61 -6.57
C LYS A 46 -7.27 -3.73 -5.95
N THR A 47 -7.65 -2.66 -6.64
CA THR A 47 -8.67 -1.73 -6.17
C THR A 47 -10.05 -2.20 -6.59
N VAL A 48 -11.07 -1.64 -5.94
CA VAL A 48 -12.48 -1.87 -6.30
C VAL A 48 -12.79 -1.48 -7.75
N ASN A 49 -12.02 -0.54 -8.31
CA ASN A 49 -12.12 -0.11 -9.71
C ASN A 49 -11.41 -1.07 -10.68
N GLY A 50 -10.84 -2.16 -10.18
CA GLY A 50 -10.14 -3.17 -10.98
C GLY A 50 -8.68 -2.83 -11.32
N MET A 51 -8.18 -1.66 -10.90
CA MET A 51 -6.79 -1.26 -11.09
C MET A 51 -5.87 -2.01 -10.13
N ALA A 52 -4.66 -2.32 -10.57
CA ALA A 52 -3.66 -2.97 -9.74
C ALA A 52 -2.52 -2.00 -9.42
N PHE A 53 -2.08 -2.03 -8.17
CA PHE A 53 -0.97 -1.20 -7.69
C PHE A 53 0.02 -2.05 -6.92
N GLU A 54 1.28 -1.69 -7.06
CA GLU A 54 2.37 -2.10 -6.22
C GLU A 54 2.65 -0.97 -5.21
N ILE A 55 2.63 -1.32 -3.93
CA ILE A 55 2.87 -0.43 -2.82
C ILE A 55 4.11 -0.94 -2.09
N THR A 56 5.13 -0.11 -1.96
CA THR A 56 6.37 -0.44 -1.27
C THR A 56 6.63 0.58 -0.18
N TYR A 57 6.67 0.11 1.07
CA TYR A 57 7.09 0.88 2.23
C TYR A 57 8.57 0.70 2.47
N GLN A 58 9.32 1.79 2.50
CA GLN A 58 10.75 1.82 2.81
C GLN A 58 10.94 2.14 4.30
N GLU A 59 11.36 1.16 5.09
CA GLU A 59 11.55 1.31 6.55
C GLU A 59 12.68 2.30 6.88
N VAL A 60 13.65 2.49 5.98
CA VAL A 60 14.80 3.39 6.17
C VAL A 60 14.41 4.86 6.04
N SER A 61 13.57 5.18 5.05
CA SER A 61 13.15 6.55 4.76
C SER A 61 11.79 6.89 5.38
N ASP A 62 11.07 5.89 5.90
CA ASP A 62 9.69 6.00 6.37
C ASP A 62 8.72 6.48 5.26
N ASP A 63 9.01 6.10 4.01
CA ASP A 63 8.29 6.56 2.83
C ASP A 63 7.50 5.43 2.16
N TRP A 64 6.35 5.80 1.60
CA TRP A 64 5.52 4.90 0.80
C TRP A 64 5.66 5.23 -0.68
N HIS A 65 6.03 4.23 -1.46
CA HIS A 65 6.04 4.28 -2.91
C HIS A 65 4.82 3.53 -3.44
N VAL A 66 4.07 4.16 -4.34
CA VAL A 66 2.92 3.55 -5.00
C VAL A 66 3.15 3.62 -6.50
N GLN A 67 2.99 2.50 -7.18
CA GLN A 67 3.18 2.39 -8.62
C GLN A 67 2.04 1.56 -9.23
N PRO A 68 1.44 1.99 -10.36
CA PRO A 68 0.46 1.18 -11.07
C PRO A 68 1.15 -0.02 -11.73
N LEU A 69 0.45 -1.16 -11.79
CA LEU A 69 0.88 -2.37 -12.50
C LEU A 69 0.31 -2.45 -13.91
#